data_AF-A0A368U6M8-F1
#
_entry.id   AF-A0A368U6M8-F1
#
_cell.length_a   1.000
_cell.length_b   1.000
_cell.length_c   1.000
_cell.angle_alpha   90.00
_cell.angle_beta   90.00
_cell.angle_gamma   90.00
#
_symmetry.space_group_name_H-M   'P 1'
#
loop_
_entity.id
_entity.type
_entity.pdbx_description
1 polymer ?
#
loop_
_entity_poly.entity_id
_entity_poly.type
_entity_poly.pdbx_seq_one_letter_code
_entity_poly.pdbx_strand_id
1 'polypeptide(L)'
;RLDKFGFPRGYLMRQKQVKGFQTGDRVRAIVPAGKKTGSHMGRVAIRKTGSFNIQTEQGAVQGISWRHCTLLQRGDGYGYHQIPTIQP
;
A
#
# COMPACT_ATOMS: atom_id res chain seq x y z
N ARG A 1 -9.82 -0.92 -17.46
CA ARG A 1 -11.04 -1.74 -17.66
C ARG A 1 -11.57 -1.42 -19.05
N LEU A 2 -11.98 -2.42 -19.82
CA LEU A 2 -12.57 -2.22 -21.14
C LEU A 2 -14.07 -1.94 -21.02
N ASP A 3 -14.69 -1.36 -22.04
CA ASP A 3 -16.15 -1.35 -22.17
C ASP A 3 -16.68 -2.72 -22.65
N LYS A 4 -18.00 -2.80 -22.86
CA LYS A 4 -18.68 -4.01 -23.36
C LYS A 4 -18.22 -4.39 -24.78
N PHE A 5 -17.65 -3.46 -25.55
CA PHE A 5 -17.20 -3.65 -26.93
C PHE A 5 -15.67 -3.86 -27.03
N GLY A 6 -14.97 -3.91 -25.90
CA GLY A 6 -13.52 -4.14 -25.85
C GLY A 6 -12.66 -2.88 -25.90
N PHE A 7 -13.23 -1.68 -25.91
CA PHE A 7 -12.45 -0.44 -25.94
C PHE A 7 -11.98 -0.02 -24.55
N PRO A 8 -10.74 0.49 -24.39
CA PRO A 8 -10.24 0.98 -23.10
C PRO A 8 -11.08 2.14 -22.54
N ARG A 9 -11.68 1.97 -21.35
CA ARG A 9 -12.44 3.04 -20.66
C ARG A 9 -11.60 3.91 -19.73
N GLY A 10 -10.36 3.53 -19.45
CA GLY A 10 -9.55 4.22 -18.46
C GLY A 10 -8.07 4.00 -18.66
N TYR A 11 -7.31 5.03 -18.34
CA TYR A 11 -5.86 5.02 -18.42
C TYR A 11 -5.26 4.66 -17.07
N LEU A 12 -4.40 3.63 -17.04
CA LEU A 12 -3.62 3.33 -15.86
C LEU A 12 -2.55 4.41 -15.66
N MET A 13 -2.14 4.61 -14.41
CA MET A 13 -1.02 5.51 -14.13
C MET A 13 0.24 4.99 -14.83
N ARG A 14 0.86 5.84 -15.65
CA ARG A 14 2.15 5.52 -16.32
C ARG A 14 3.32 5.50 -15.33
N GLN A 15 3.23 6.29 -14.27
CA GLN A 15 4.24 6.33 -13.22
C GLN A 15 4.05 5.12 -12.30
N LYS A 16 5.09 4.29 -12.17
CA LYS A 16 5.07 3.12 -11.28
C LYS A 16 5.17 3.51 -9.80
N GLN A 17 5.77 4.66 -9.51
CA GLN A 17 6.01 5.15 -8.17
C GLN A 17 5.33 6.49 -7.92
N VAL A 18 4.85 6.70 -6.68
CA VAL A 18 4.27 7.95 -6.20
C VAL A 18 4.82 8.24 -4.81
N LYS A 19 5.39 9.43 -4.62
CA LYS A 19 5.98 9.86 -3.33
C LYS A 19 7.00 8.86 -2.76
N GLY A 20 7.71 8.15 -3.63
CA GLY A 20 8.71 7.15 -3.26
C GLY A 20 8.17 5.75 -2.95
N PHE A 21 6.87 5.48 -3.16
CA PHE A 21 6.23 4.17 -2.95
C PHE A 21 5.71 3.60 -4.26
N GLN A 22 5.59 2.28 -4.36
CA GLN A 22 4.90 1.57 -5.44
C GLN A 22 3.89 0.55 -4.88
N THR A 23 2.91 0.17 -5.71
CA THR A 23 1.96 -0.89 -5.33
C THR A 23 2.72 -2.19 -5.06
N GLY A 24 2.39 -2.84 -3.94
CA GLY A 24 3.04 -4.06 -3.49
C GLY A 24 4.14 -3.85 -2.44
N ASP A 25 4.61 -2.60 -2.23
CA ASP A 25 5.52 -2.27 -1.14
C ASP A 25 4.89 -2.65 0.22
N ARG A 26 5.68 -3.27 1.10
CA ARG A 26 5.29 -3.52 2.49
C ARG A 26 5.61 -2.26 3.29
N VAL A 27 4.63 -1.73 3.99
CA VAL A 27 4.74 -0.46 4.72
C VAL A 27 4.26 -0.61 6.16
N ARG A 28 4.77 0.24 7.03
CA ARG A 28 4.17 0.55 8.34
C ARG A 28 3.60 1.95 8.28
N ALA A 29 2.31 2.09 8.58
CA ALA A 29 1.66 3.39 8.69
C ALA A 29 1.27 3.69 10.13
N ILE A 30 1.74 4.82 10.65
CA ILE A 30 1.39 5.30 12.00
C ILE A 30 0.47 6.50 11.83
N VAL A 31 -0.81 6.31 12.07
CA VAL A 31 -1.82 7.36 11.92
C VAL A 31 -2.09 7.96 13.30
N PRO A 32 -1.79 9.26 13.52
CA PRO A 32 -1.84 9.87 14.85
C PRO A 32 -3.26 10.18 15.33
N ALA A 33 -4.21 10.43 14.42
CA ALA A 33 -5.57 10.86 14.76
C ALA A 33 -6.61 10.47 13.70
N GLY A 34 -7.89 10.53 14.11
CA GLY A 34 -9.05 10.28 13.26
C GLY A 34 -9.54 8.83 13.26
N LYS A 35 -10.43 8.48 12.32
CA LYS A 35 -11.12 7.18 12.28
C LYS A 35 -10.19 5.96 12.14
N LYS A 36 -8.98 6.16 11.61
CA LYS A 36 -8.01 5.08 11.31
C LYS A 36 -6.77 5.18 12.20
N THR A 37 -6.90 5.81 13.36
CA THR A 37 -5.81 5.95 14.33
C THR A 37 -5.22 4.60 14.68
N GLY A 38 -3.90 4.55 14.83
CA GLY A 38 -3.17 3.33 15.17
C GLY A 38 -2.04 3.01 14.18
N SER A 39 -1.44 1.84 14.39
CA SER A 39 -0.36 1.30 13.55
C SER A 39 -0.91 0.24 12.61
N HIS A 40 -0.71 0.43 11.31
CA HIS A 40 -1.15 -0.48 10.26
C HIS A 40 0.07 -1.01 9.51
N MET A 41 0.21 -2.32 9.40
CA MET A 41 1.30 -2.94 8.68
C MET A 41 0.75 -3.85 7.60
N GLY A 42 1.31 -3.76 6.40
CA GLY A 42 0.75 -4.49 5.26
C GLY A 42 1.30 -4.07 3.92
N ARG A 43 0.78 -4.66 2.84
CA ARG A 43 1.11 -4.26 1.47
C ARG A 43 0.27 -3.06 1.05
N VAL A 44 0.88 -2.13 0.34
CA VAL A 44 0.23 -0.88 -0.08
C VAL A 44 -0.27 -0.96 -1.53
N ALA A 45 -1.45 -0.42 -1.79
CA ALA A 45 -1.91 -0.03 -3.11
C ALA A 45 -1.89 1.51 -3.19
N ILE A 46 -1.08 2.03 -4.10
CA ILE A 46 -0.85 3.47 -4.23
C ILE A 46 -1.84 4.13 -5.19
N ARG A 47 -2.05 5.44 -5.02
CA ARG A 47 -2.79 6.29 -5.96
C ARG A 47 -1.95 7.52 -6.26
N LYS A 48 -2.11 8.10 -7.46
CA LYS A 48 -1.41 9.33 -7.88
C LYS A 48 -1.57 10.50 -6.89
N THR A 49 -2.70 10.54 -6.19
CA THR A 49 -3.01 11.56 -5.18
C THR A 49 -2.14 11.48 -3.91
N GLY A 50 -1.42 10.37 -3.68
CA GLY A 50 -0.69 10.14 -2.43
C GLY A 50 -1.55 9.59 -1.29
N SER A 51 -2.78 9.19 -1.60
CA SER A 51 -3.68 8.48 -0.69
C SER A 51 -3.62 6.98 -0.96
N PHE A 52 -3.25 6.19 0.03
CA PHE A 52 -2.91 4.79 -0.08
C PHE A 52 -3.92 3.89 0.60
N ASN A 53 -4.03 2.66 0.11
CA ASN A 53 -4.77 1.59 0.76
C ASN A 53 -3.78 0.54 1.26
N ILE A 54 -3.87 0.17 2.53
CA ILE A 54 -2.97 -0.80 3.17
C ILE A 54 -3.77 -2.08 3.42
N GLN A 55 -3.30 -3.19 2.86
CA GLN A 55 -3.86 -4.51 3.11
C GLN A 55 -3.21 -5.10 4.36
N THR A 56 -3.96 -5.11 5.47
CA THR A 56 -3.55 -5.77 6.72
C THR A 56 -4.25 -7.13 6.82
N GLU A 57 -3.88 -7.92 7.83
CA GLU A 57 -4.49 -9.23 8.10
C GLU A 57 -5.99 -9.12 8.44
N GLN A 58 -6.37 -8.01 9.07
CA GLN A 58 -7.74 -7.71 9.49
C GLN A 58 -8.57 -7.06 8.36
N GLY A 59 -7.94 -6.71 7.24
CA GLY A 59 -8.60 -6.14 6.07
C GLY A 59 -7.92 -4.91 5.48
N ALA A 60 -8.59 -4.31 4.50
CA ALA A 60 -8.06 -3.16 3.76
C ALA A 60 -8.35 -1.84 4.48
N VAL A 61 -7.30 -1.17 4.97
CA VAL A 61 -7.37 0.18 5.52
C VAL A 61 -7.16 1.18 4.40
N GLN A 62 -8.22 1.87 4.00
CA GLN A 62 -8.21 2.75 2.83
C GLN A 62 -7.91 4.21 3.18
N GLY A 63 -7.34 4.95 2.24
CA GLY A 63 -7.24 6.41 2.34
C GLY A 63 -6.23 6.91 3.38
N ILE A 64 -5.11 6.21 3.56
CA ILE A 64 -3.99 6.65 4.41
C ILE A 64 -3.08 7.60 3.62
N SER A 65 -2.73 8.75 4.19
CA SER A 65 -1.77 9.66 3.56
C SER A 65 -0.37 9.04 3.55
N TRP A 66 0.34 9.14 2.43
CA TRP A 66 1.73 8.67 2.27
C TRP A 66 2.68 9.19 3.35
N ARG A 67 2.39 10.37 3.94
CA ARG A 67 3.19 10.98 5.01
C ARG A 67 3.24 10.15 6.28
N HIS A 68 2.24 9.31 6.51
CA HIS A 68 2.18 8.42 7.67
C HIS A 68 2.83 7.06 7.38
N CYS A 69 3.17 6.78 6.13
CA CYS A 69 3.72 5.50 5.72
C CYS A 69 5.26 5.53 5.75
N THR A 70 5.84 4.47 6.27
CA THR A 70 7.27 4.17 6.19
C THR A 70 7.44 2.86 5.43
N LEU A 71 8.37 2.85 4.48
CA LEU A 71 8.69 1.67 3.69
C LEU A 71 9.44 0.64 4.56
N LEU A 72 8.94 -0.60 4.59
CA LEU A 72 9.63 -1.73 5.23
C LEU A 72 10.32 -2.62 4.19
N GLN A 73 9.65 -2.87 3.06
CA GLN A 73 10.16 -3.73 2.00
C GLN A 73 9.62 -3.26 0.66
N ARG A 74 10.46 -3.29 -0.38
CA ARG A 74 10.01 -3.04 -1.76
C ARG A 74 9.18 -4.21 -2.29
N GLY A 75 8.18 -3.89 -3.11
CA GLY A 75 7.44 -4.84 -3.93
C GLY A 75 8.28 -5.30 -5.12
N ASP A 76 9.29 -6.12 -4.86
CA ASP A 76 10.19 -6.74 -5.83
C ASP A 76 9.66 -8.07 -6.41
N GLY A 77 8.51 -8.53 -5.94
CA GLY A 77 7.87 -9.78 -6.37
C GLY A 77 8.01 -10.92 -5.36
N TYR A 78 8.81 -10.75 -4.31
CA TYR A 78 8.98 -11.75 -3.26
C TYR A 78 8.22 -11.38 -1.98
N GLY A 79 7.65 -12.40 -1.34
CA GLY A 79 7.07 -12.31 -0.01
C GLY A 79 8.09 -12.71 1.03
N TYR A 80 8.87 -11.76 1.54
CA TYR A 80 9.70 -12.06 2.71
C TYR A 80 8.77 -12.10 3.93
N HIS A 81 8.60 -13.31 4.45
CA HIS A 81 7.91 -13.54 5.72
C HIS A 81 8.92 -13.25 6.84
N GLN A 82 8.52 -12.44 7.82
CA GLN A 82 9.34 -12.26 9.01
C GLN A 82 9.26 -13.56 9.82
N ILE A 83 10.34 -14.33 9.83
CA ILE A 83 10.48 -15.46 10.75
C ILE A 83 10.65 -14.83 12.13
N PRO A 84 9.75 -15.09 13.10
CA PRO A 84 9.91 -14.56 14.44
C PRO A 84 11.22 -15.12 15.00
N THR A 85 12.18 -14.23 15.29
CA THR A 85 13.40 -14.63 15.99
C THR A 85 13.00 -14.92 17.42
N ILE A 86 12.97 -16.19 17.79
CA ILE A 86 12.83 -16.62 19.19
C ILE A 86 14.13 -16.16 19.87
N GLN A 87 14.05 -15.11 20.68
CA GLN A 87 15.16 -14.75 21.56
C GLN A 87 15.18 -15.73 22.75
N PRO A 88 16.36 -16.21 23.17
CA PRO A 88 16.49 -17.13 24.29
C PRO A 88 16.07 -16.50 25.63
#